data_AF-A0A7C7YRY5-F1
#
_entry.id   AF-A0A7C7YRY5-F1
#
_cell.length_a   1.000
_cell.length_b   1.000
_cell.length_c   1.000
_cell.angle_alpha   90.00
_cell.angle_beta   90.00
_cell.angle_gamma   90.00
#
_symmetry.space_group_name_H-M   'P 1'
#
loop_
_entity.id
_entity.type
_entity.pdbx_description
1 polymer ?
#
loop_
_entity_poly.entity_id
_entity_poly.type
_entity_poly.pdbx_seq_one_letter_code
_entity_poly.pdbx_strand_id
1 'polypeptide(L)' 'SYRNEGAFHEAVTNQILDDLVAACQPRWMKVTGRFFVRGGITPTIIVEHGTHATEEA' A
#
# COMPACT_ATOMS: atom_id res chain seq x y z
N SER A 1 7.84 -11.90 3.55
CA SER A 1 9.16 -11.39 3.98
C SER A 1 9.73 -10.62 2.80
N TYR A 2 10.34 -9.45 2.99
CA TYR A 2 10.59 -8.51 1.86
C TYR A 2 12.04 -8.02 1.73
N ARG A 3 12.92 -8.36 2.69
CA ARG A 3 14.23 -7.71 2.84
C ARG A 3 15.22 -8.00 1.72
N ASN A 4 15.17 -9.21 1.17
CA ASN A 4 16.14 -9.71 0.19
C ASN A 4 15.49 -9.97 -1.18
N GLU A 5 14.30 -9.42 -1.41
CA GLU A 5 13.52 -9.63 -2.62
C GLU A 5 13.37 -8.30 -3.37
N GLY A 6 13.74 -8.29 -4.65
CA GLY A 6 13.56 -7.13 -5.51
C GLY A 6 12.11 -7.00 -5.93
N ALA A 7 11.47 -5.88 -5.61
CA ALA A 7 10.11 -5.56 -6.03
C ALA A 7 9.97 -4.07 -6.36
N PHE A 8 9.03 -3.74 -7.24
CA PHE A 8 8.59 -2.37 -7.43
C PHE A 8 7.87 -1.87 -6.17
N HIS A 9 7.97 -0.57 -5.88
CA HIS A 9 7.35 0.05 -4.71
C HIS A 9 5.83 -0.15 -4.69
N GLU A 10 5.21 -0.12 -5.87
CA GLU A 10 3.79 -0.37 -6.07
C GLU A 10 3.43 -1.84 -5.80
N ALA A 11 4.22 -2.77 -6.36
CA ALA A 11 3.97 -4.20 -6.22
C ALA A 11 4.05 -4.64 -4.75
N VAL A 12 5.09 -4.22 -4.02
CA VAL A 12 5.23 -4.56 -2.60
C VAL A 12 4.13 -3.94 -1.74
N THR A 13 3.70 -2.72 -2.06
CA THR A 13 2.64 -2.03 -1.31
C THR A 13 1.28 -2.70 -1.52
N ASN A 14 0.97 -3.13 -2.74
CA ASN A 14 -0.22 -3.94 -3.04
C ASN A 14 -0.17 -5.28 -2.30
N GLN A 15 0.95 -6.00 -2.37
CA GLN A 15 1.09 -7.30 -1.72
C GLN A 15 0.90 -7.20 -0.19
N ILE A 16 1.43 -6.15 0.44
CA ILE A 16 1.20 -5.89 1.86
C ILE A 16 -0.30 -5.69 2.15
N LEU A 17 -1.01 -4.91 1.34
CA LEU A 17 -2.46 -4.74 1.52
C LEU A 17 -3.20 -6.06 1.35
N ASP A 18 -2.89 -6.84 0.32
CA ASP A 18 -3.53 -8.12 0.03
C ASP A 18 -3.34 -9.12 1.18
N ASP A 19 -2.12 -9.24 1.72
CA ASP A 19 -1.80 -10.10 2.87
C ASP A 19 -2.60 -9.67 4.11
N LEU A 20 -2.71 -8.36 4.37
CA LEU A 20 -3.47 -7.83 5.50
C LEU A 20 -4.98 -8.02 5.33
N VAL A 21 -5.51 -7.86 4.12
CA VAL A 21 -6.92 -8.10 3.80
C VAL A 21 -7.26 -9.58 3.99
N ALA A 22 -6.40 -10.47 3.50
CA ALA A 22 -6.60 -11.91 3.66
C ALA A 22 -6.58 -12.34 5.14
N ALA A 23 -5.71 -11.73 5.95
CA ALA A 23 -5.59 -12.04 7.37
C ALA A 23 -6.70 -11.46 8.23
N CYS A 24 -7.18 -10.25 7.92
CA CYS A 24 -8.06 -9.48 8.81
C CYS A 24 -9.51 -9.32 8.31
N GLN A 25 -9.78 -9.61 7.03
CA GLN A 25 -11.08 -9.39 6.37
C GLN A 25 -11.72 -8.01 6.71
N PRO A 26 -10.97 -6.90 6.52
CA PRO A 26 -11.42 -5.58 6.93
C PRO A 26 -12.58 -5.08 6.06
N ARG A 27 -13.49 -4.29 6.64
CA ARG A 27 -14.51 -3.55 5.86
C ARG A 27 -13.90 -2.47 4.97
N TRP A 28 -12.87 -1.81 5.47
CA TRP A 28 -12.05 -0.86 4.72
C TRP A 28 -10.64 -0.84 5.30
N MET A 29 -9.63 -0.67 4.43
CA MET A 29 -8.23 -0.58 4.82
C MET A 29 -7.46 0.29 3.82
N LYS A 30 -6.47 1.04 4.33
CA LYS A 30 -5.52 1.81 3.51
C LYS A 30 -4.09 1.54 3.96
N VAL A 31 -3.20 1.36 3.00
CA VAL A 31 -1.75 1.25 3.22
C VAL A 31 -1.04 2.37 2.46
N THR A 32 -0.16 3.09 3.16
CA THR A 32 0.66 4.16 2.58
C THR A 32 2.13 3.76 2.65
N GLY A 33 2.72 3.43 1.50
CA GLY A 33 4.14 3.16 1.34
C GLY A 33 4.92 4.44 1.06
N ARG A 34 5.72 4.91 2.03
CA ARG A 34 6.64 6.05 1.84
C ARG A 34 8.05 5.53 1.62
N PHE A 35 8.58 5.74 0.43
CA PHE A 35 9.90 5.22 0.05
C PHE A 35 10.93 6.34 -0.01
N PHE A 36 12.19 5.99 0.25
CA PHE A 36 13.30 6.94 0.16
C PHE A 36 13.55 7.40 -1.28
N VAL A 37 14.16 8.59 -1.39
CA VAL A 37 14.45 9.26 -2.66
C VAL A 37 15.26 8.35 -3.59
N ARG A 38 14.82 8.27 -4.86
CA ARG A 38 15.65 7.79 -5.97
C ARG A 38 15.54 8.79 -7.12
N GLY A 39 16.69 9.23 -7.65
CA GLY A 39 16.74 10.20 -8.76
C GLY A 39 16.10 11.56 -8.44
N GLY A 40 16.09 11.98 -7.16
CA GLY A 40 15.49 13.25 -6.73
C GLY A 40 13.98 13.21 -6.50
N ILE A 41 13.33 12.05 -6.67
CA ILE A 41 11.88 11.88 -6.48
C ILE A 41 11.64 10.97 -5.27
N THR A 42 10.69 11.36 -4.41
CA THR A 42 10.22 10.58 -3.25
C THR A 42 8.84 9.99 -3.56
N PRO A 43 8.74 8.73 -4.00
CA PRO A 43 7.44 8.15 -4.28
C PRO A 43 6.70 7.83 -2.98
N THR A 44 5.44 8.28 -2.92
CA THR A 44 4.47 7.86 -1.91
C THR A 44 3.37 7.08 -2.62
N ILE A 45 3.21 5.81 -2.27
CA ILE A 45 2.20 4.92 -2.86
C ILE A 45 1.07 4.75 -1.85
N ILE A 46 -0.17 4.89 -2.30
CA ILE A 46 -1.37 4.69 -1.48
C ILE A 46 -2.22 3.63 -2.17
N VAL A 47 -2.62 2.61 -1.41
CA VAL A 47 -3.52 1.53 -1.86
C VAL A 47 -4.64 1.36 -0.84
N GLU A 48 -5.83 1.03 -1.33
CA GLU A 48 -7.04 0.95 -0.51
C GLU A 48 -7.83 -0.33 -0.85
N HIS A 49 -8.44 -0.92 0.17
CA HIS A 49 -9.39 -2.03 0.06
C HIS A 49 -10.72 -1.63 0.68
N GLY A 50 -11.81 -1.99 0.00
CA GLY A 50 -13.18 -1.71 0.42
C GLY A 50 -13.68 -0.33 -0.01
N THR A 51 -14.98 -0.11 0.12
CA THR A 51 -15.60 1.17 -0.23
C THR A 51 -15.51 2.12 0.96
N HIS A 52 -14.66 3.15 0.86
CA HIS A 52 -14.80 4.32 1.71
C HIS A 52 -16.04 5.08 1.21
N ALA A 53 -16.98 5.38 2.09
CA ALA A 53 -17.94 6.44 1.77
C ALA A 53 -17.12 7.73 1.70
N THR A 54 -16.82 8.22 0.50
CA THR A 54 -16.31 9.57 0.33
C THR A 54 -17.41 10.51 0.79
N GLU A 55 -17.35 10.95 2.04
CA GLU A 55 -17.97 12.20 2.42
C GLU A 55 -17.16 13.29 1.72
N GLU A 56 -17.62 13.64 0.51
CA GLU A 56 -17.22 14.87 -0.15
C GLU A 56 -17.65 16.03 0.77
N ALA A 57 -16.67 16.76 1.28
CA ALA A 57 -16.83 18.03 1.97
C ALA A 57 -16.24 19.15 1.10
#